data_AF-A0A975C4T9-F1
#
_entry.id   AF-A0A975C4T9-F1
#
_cell.length_a   1.000
_cell.length_b   1.000
_cell.length_c   1.000
_cell.angle_alpha   90.00
_cell.angle_beta   90.00
_cell.angle_gamma   90.00
#
_symmetry.space_group_name_H-M   'P 1'
#
loop_
_entity.id
_entity.type
_entity.pdbx_description
1 polymer ?
#
loop_
_entity_poly.entity_id
_entity_poly.type
_entity_poly.pdbx_seq_one_letter_code
_entity_poly.pdbx_strand_id
1 'polypeptide(L)'
;MTSQDPDLCRRALREIGEIAAVAVLDGSAMTEQEALQTIAAIAEWVSEETPSDRAGCGDRIRTLNTMTDGVDFDRLDDHAAVALFHAVVGTLQRPGAASSS
;
A
#
# COMPACT_ATOMS: atom_id res chain seq x y z
N MET A 1 -14.60 -18.02 11.97
CA MET A 1 -15.33 -16.77 12.27
C MET A 1 -14.36 -15.64 12.03
N THR A 2 -14.31 -15.08 10.83
CA THR A 2 -13.50 -13.89 10.54
C THR A 2 -14.27 -12.69 11.06
N SER A 3 -13.89 -12.22 12.25
CA SER A 3 -14.35 -10.92 12.77
C SER A 3 -13.81 -9.86 11.82
N GLN A 4 -14.68 -9.31 10.98
CA GLN A 4 -14.37 -8.21 10.07
C GLN A 4 -14.05 -6.96 10.88
N ASP A 5 -12.78 -6.77 11.20
CA ASP A 5 -12.32 -5.66 12.02
C ASP A 5 -12.32 -4.36 11.20
N PRO A 6 -13.18 -3.37 11.53
CA PRO A 6 -13.23 -2.10 10.82
C PRO A 6 -12.04 -1.20 11.03
N ASP A 7 -11.18 -1.51 11.99
CA ASP A 7 -9.93 -0.83 12.25
C ASP A 7 -8.76 -1.47 11.49
N LEU A 8 -8.91 -2.71 10.98
CA LEU A 8 -7.87 -3.42 10.23
C LEU A 8 -7.36 -2.60 9.04
N CYS A 9 -8.26 -2.18 8.15
CA CYS A 9 -7.88 -1.41 6.98
C CYS A 9 -7.20 -0.07 7.34
N ARG A 10 -7.70 0.62 8.37
CA ARG A 10 -7.11 1.90 8.83
C ARG A 10 -5.72 1.69 9.43
N ARG A 11 -5.53 0.62 10.20
CA ARG A 11 -4.24 0.22 10.76
C ARG A 11 -3.25 -0.14 9.64
N ALA A 12 -3.68 -0.92 8.67
CA ALA A 12 -2.86 -1.30 7.53
C ALA A 12 -2.38 -0.10 6.71
N LEU A 13 -3.28 0.84 6.37
CA LEU A 13 -2.88 2.07 5.66
C LEU A 13 -1.90 2.91 6.47
N ARG A 14 -2.02 2.93 7.80
CA ARG A 14 -1.04 3.60 8.67
C ARG A 14 0.32 2.90 8.58
N GLU A 15 0.35 1.58 8.71
CA GLU A 15 1.57 0.77 8.65
C GLU A 15 2.28 0.88 7.29
N ILE A 16 1.53 0.77 6.19
CA ILE A 16 2.01 1.01 4.82
C ILE A 16 2.60 2.42 4.70
N GLY A 17 1.93 3.43 5.28
CA GLY A 17 2.43 4.80 5.30
C GLY A 17 3.74 4.97 6.07
N GLU A 18 3.89 4.28 7.20
CA GLU A 18 5.12 4.29 8.02
C GLU A 18 6.27 3.62 7.27
N ILE A 19 6.04 2.47 6.62
CA ILE A 19 7.03 1.79 5.76
C ILE A 19 7.48 2.70 4.61
N ALA A 20 6.52 3.29 3.90
CA ALA A 20 6.80 4.20 2.80
C ALA A 20 7.59 5.46 3.27
N ALA A 21 7.28 5.97 4.46
CA ALA A 21 7.99 7.11 5.02
C ALA A 21 9.43 6.78 5.45
N VAL A 22 9.70 5.55 5.90
CA VAL A 22 11.06 5.12 6.27
C VAL A 22 11.91 4.92 5.01
N ALA A 23 11.37 4.30 3.98
CA ALA A 23 12.11 3.99 2.75
C ALA A 23 12.56 5.23 1.95
N VAL A 24 11.94 6.40 2.15
CA VAL A 24 12.39 7.67 1.53
C VAL A 24 13.49 8.39 2.31
N LEU A 25 13.89 7.90 3.50
CA LEU A 25 14.93 8.56 4.30
C LEU A 25 16.32 8.27 3.75
N ASP A 26 17.14 9.32 3.58
CA ASP A 26 18.56 9.18 3.26
C ASP A 26 19.27 8.28 4.30
N GLY A 27 19.91 7.21 3.83
CA GLY A 27 20.60 6.24 4.69
C GLY A 27 19.66 5.24 5.38
N SER A 28 18.42 5.10 4.93
CA SER A 28 17.51 4.04 5.36
C SER A 28 18.16 2.65 5.22
N ALA A 29 17.95 1.80 6.21
CA ALA A 29 18.32 0.38 6.14
C ALA A 29 17.39 -0.44 5.24
N MET A 30 16.27 0.15 4.80
CA MET A 30 15.26 -0.46 3.94
C MET A 30 15.23 0.28 2.60
N THR A 31 15.40 -0.49 1.53
CA THR A 31 15.30 -0.01 0.14
C THR A 31 13.85 0.17 -0.31
N GLU A 32 13.63 0.94 -1.37
CA GLU A 32 12.31 1.11 -1.98
C GLU A 32 11.72 -0.22 -2.48
N GLN A 33 12.57 -1.15 -2.93
CA GLN A 33 12.15 -2.49 -3.37
C GLN A 33 11.68 -3.36 -2.19
N GLU A 34 12.41 -3.38 -1.07
CA GLU A 34 11.98 -4.07 0.15
C GLU A 34 10.69 -3.47 0.72
N ALA A 35 10.56 -2.15 0.64
CA ALA A 35 9.34 -1.45 1.03
C ALA A 35 8.17 -1.86 0.12
N LEU A 36 8.37 -1.92 -1.21
CA LEU A 36 7.34 -2.37 -2.15
C LEU A 36 6.86 -3.79 -1.87
N GLN A 37 7.77 -4.73 -1.62
CA GLN A 37 7.42 -6.12 -1.28
C GLN A 37 6.57 -6.17 0.00
N THR A 38 6.98 -5.41 1.02
CA THR A 38 6.27 -5.36 2.30
C THR A 38 4.88 -4.73 2.14
N ILE A 39 4.78 -3.64 1.37
CA ILE A 39 3.51 -2.94 1.10
C ILE A 39 2.56 -3.85 0.31
N ALA A 40 3.06 -4.56 -0.70
CA ALA A 40 2.28 -5.49 -1.51
C ALA A 40 1.67 -6.60 -0.63
N ALA A 41 2.49 -7.22 0.23
CA ALA A 41 2.03 -8.28 1.13
C ALA A 41 0.94 -7.80 2.10
N ILE A 42 1.07 -6.59 2.65
CA ILE A 42 0.04 -6.02 3.53
C ILE A 42 -1.23 -5.69 2.73
N ALA A 43 -1.10 -5.10 1.55
CA ALA A 43 -2.24 -4.72 0.73
C ALA A 43 -3.05 -5.94 0.25
N GLU A 44 -2.37 -7.01 -0.17
CA GLU A 44 -2.98 -8.29 -0.55
C GLU A 44 -3.77 -8.86 0.62
N TRP A 45 -3.12 -9.11 1.75
CA TRP A 45 -3.74 -9.69 2.94
C TRP A 45 -4.96 -8.90 3.42
N VAL A 46 -4.85 -7.57 3.47
CA VAL A 46 -5.96 -6.71 3.94
C VAL A 46 -7.11 -6.70 2.93
N SER A 47 -6.81 -6.83 1.64
CA SER A 47 -7.83 -6.90 0.59
C SER A 47 -8.65 -8.19 0.64
N GLU A 48 -8.04 -9.29 1.10
CA GLU A 48 -8.72 -10.57 1.33
C GLU A 48 -9.61 -10.51 2.59
N GLU A 49 -9.14 -9.84 3.65
CA GLU A 49 -9.84 -9.78 4.94
C GLU A 49 -10.92 -8.68 5.01
N THR A 50 -10.81 -7.62 4.19
CA THR A 50 -11.71 -6.47 4.24
C THR A 50 -12.67 -6.46 3.06
N PRO A 51 -14.01 -6.42 3.28
CA PRO A 51 -14.97 -6.33 2.19
C PRO A 51 -14.78 -5.02 1.40
N SER A 52 -14.80 -5.22 0.09
CA SER A 52 -14.59 -4.25 -0.97
C SER A 52 -15.56 -3.05 -0.98
N ASP A 53 -16.64 -3.10 -0.19
CA ASP A 53 -17.75 -2.15 -0.23
C ASP A 53 -17.57 -0.95 0.71
N ARG A 54 -16.46 -0.86 1.46
CA ARG A 54 -16.17 0.29 2.32
C ARG A 54 -15.42 1.38 1.55
N ALA A 55 -16.20 2.38 1.12
CA ALA A 55 -15.69 3.60 0.49
C ALA A 55 -14.51 4.21 1.28
N GLY A 56 -13.47 4.61 0.55
CA GLY A 56 -12.31 5.32 1.08
C GLY A 56 -11.14 4.41 1.46
N CYS A 57 -11.24 3.66 2.57
CA CYS A 57 -10.14 2.82 3.04
C CYS A 57 -9.93 1.58 2.15
N GLY A 58 -11.03 0.87 1.85
CA GLY A 58 -10.99 -0.32 1.00
C GLY A 58 -10.55 -0.01 -0.42
N ASP A 59 -10.99 1.13 -0.97
CA ASP A 59 -10.58 1.57 -2.31
C ASP A 59 -9.08 1.82 -2.42
N ARG A 60 -8.48 2.41 -1.38
CA ARG A 60 -7.02 2.64 -1.32
C ARG A 60 -6.26 1.33 -1.22
N ILE A 61 -6.64 0.42 -0.33
CA ILE A 61 -6.01 -0.90 -0.23
C ILE A 61 -6.14 -1.67 -1.54
N ARG A 62 -7.32 -1.65 -2.19
CA ARG A 62 -7.50 -2.28 -3.50
C ARG A 62 -6.60 -1.65 -4.55
N THR A 63 -6.51 -0.31 -4.58
CA THR A 63 -5.64 0.38 -5.54
C THR A 63 -4.18 -0.02 -5.34
N LEU A 64 -3.71 -0.04 -4.09
CA LEU A 64 -2.37 -0.49 -3.75
C LEU A 64 -2.14 -1.93 -4.20
N ASN A 65 -3.07 -2.84 -3.87
CA ASN A 65 -2.97 -4.23 -4.26
C ASN A 65 -2.90 -4.37 -5.79
N THR A 66 -3.77 -3.68 -6.55
CA THR A 66 -3.75 -3.70 -8.02
C THR A 66 -2.45 -3.14 -8.62
N MET A 67 -1.81 -2.15 -7.98
CA MET A 67 -0.52 -1.63 -8.45
C MET A 67 0.63 -2.61 -8.26
N THR A 68 0.52 -3.49 -7.26
CA THR A 68 1.57 -4.45 -6.89
C THR A 68 1.28 -5.88 -7.34
N ASP A 69 0.05 -6.17 -7.74
CA ASP A 69 -0.39 -7.50 -8.17
C ASP A 69 0.37 -7.97 -9.41
N GLY A 70 0.84 -9.21 -9.37
CA GLY A 70 1.64 -9.82 -10.44
C GLY A 70 3.02 -9.18 -10.68
N VAL A 71 3.46 -8.25 -9.83
CA VAL A 71 4.80 -7.65 -9.94
C VAL A 71 5.85 -8.63 -9.40
N ASP A 72 6.80 -9.02 -10.26
CA ASP A 72 7.98 -9.78 -9.84
C ASP A 72 9.04 -8.81 -9.30
N PHE A 73 8.97 -8.53 -8.00
CA PHE A 73 9.85 -7.55 -7.37
C PHE A 73 11.33 -7.93 -7.44
N ASP A 74 11.68 -9.21 -7.49
CA ASP A 74 13.08 -9.66 -7.61
C ASP A 74 13.66 -9.40 -9.00
N ARG A 75 12.80 -9.18 -10.00
CA ARG A 75 13.18 -8.92 -11.40
C ARG A 75 12.93 -7.49 -11.85
N LEU A 76 12.40 -6.65 -10.96
CA LEU A 76 12.26 -5.23 -11.21
C LEU A 76 13.64 -4.58 -11.21
N ASP A 77 13.93 -3.76 -12.23
CA ASP A 77 15.11 -2.91 -12.21
C ASP A 77 14.93 -1.74 -11.23
N ASP A 78 16.05 -1.20 -10.74
CA ASP A 78 16.06 -0.12 -9.74
C ASP A 78 15.20 1.09 -10.16
N HIS A 79 15.23 1.47 -11.44
CA HIS A 79 14.45 2.61 -11.93
C HIS A 79 12.96 2.30 -11.93
N ALA A 80 12.55 1.10 -12.36
CA ALA A 80 11.17 0.65 -12.27
C ALA A 80 10.68 0.53 -10.81
N ALA A 81 11.53 0.06 -9.90
CA ALA A 81 11.22 -0.02 -8.47
C ALA A 81 10.99 1.37 -7.86
N VAL A 82 11.89 2.32 -8.11
CA VAL A 82 11.72 3.71 -7.66
C VAL A 82 10.45 4.32 -8.25
N ALA A 83 10.19 4.14 -9.55
CA ALA A 83 9.00 4.67 -10.19
C ALA A 83 7.70 4.11 -9.60
N LEU A 84 7.64 2.78 -9.37
CA LEU A 84 6.49 2.12 -8.76
C LEU A 84 6.30 2.56 -7.30
N PHE A 85 7.39 2.65 -6.55
CA PHE A 85 7.37 3.11 -5.17
C PHE A 85 6.84 4.54 -5.04
N HIS A 86 7.29 5.45 -5.91
CA HIS A 86 6.78 6.83 -5.96
C HIS A 86 5.28 6.88 -6.29
N ALA A 87 4.80 6.00 -7.17
CA ALA A 87 3.38 5.90 -7.49
C ALA A 87 2.56 5.40 -6.27
N VAL A 88 3.09 4.42 -5.53
CA VAL A 88 2.49 3.92 -4.28
C VAL A 88 2.41 5.04 -3.24
N VAL A 89 3.50 5.77 -3.00
CA VAL A 89 3.54 6.93 -2.10
C VAL A 89 2.51 7.99 -2.50
N GLY A 90 2.42 8.32 -3.78
CA GLY A 90 1.44 9.28 -4.29
C GLY A 90 -0.01 8.86 -4.03
N THR A 91 -0.30 7.56 -4.08
CA THR A 91 -1.62 7.00 -3.76
C THR A 91 -1.97 7.14 -2.29
N LEU A 92 -1.00 6.94 -1.39
CA LEU A 92 -1.16 7.11 0.05
C LEU A 92 -1.42 8.57 0.43
N GLN A 93 -0.72 9.50 -0.22
CA GLN A 93 -0.79 10.94 0.08
C GLN A 93 -2.00 11.65 -0.53
N ARG A 94 -2.59 11.11 -1.60
CA ARG A 94 -3.77 11.72 -2.24
C ARG A 94 -4.92 11.78 -1.23
N PRO A 95 -5.40 12.95 -0.78
CA PRO A 95 -6.51 13.02 0.15
C PRO A 95 -7.68 12.24 -0.44
N GLY A 96 -8.22 11.28 0.34
CA GLY A 96 -9.36 10.48 -0.10
C GLY A 96 -10.42 11.46 -0.57
N ALA A 97 -10.80 11.39 -1.85
CA ALA A 97 -11.78 12.28 -2.44
C ALA A 97 -12.99 12.25 -1.50
N ALA A 98 -13.16 13.34 -0.74
CA ALA A 98 -14.32 13.50 0.10
C ALA A 98 -15.50 13.37 -0.85
N SER A 99 -16.29 12.31 -0.65
CA SER A 99 -17.58 12.15 -1.30
C SER A 99 -18.36 13.44 -1.05
N SER A 100 -18.31 14.32 -2.04
CA SER A 100 -19.18 15.48 -2.11
C SER A 100 -20.51 14.92 -2.57
N SER A 101 -21.40 14.71 -1.61
CA SER A 101 -22.84 14.53 -1.83
C SER A 101 -23.54 15.75 -1.28
#